data_AF-A0A086N3X6-F1
#
_entry.id   AF-A0A086N3X6-F1
#
_cell.length_a   1.000
_cell.length_b   1.000
_cell.length_c   1.000
_cell.angle_alpha   90.00
_cell.angle_beta   90.00
_cell.angle_gamma   90.00
#
_symmetry.space_group_name_H-M   'P 1'
#
loop_
_entity.id
_entity.type
_entity.pdbx_description
1 polymer ?
#
loop_
_entity_poly.entity_id
_entity_poly.type
_entity_poly.pdbx_seq_one_letter_code
_entity_poly.pdbx_strand_id
1 'polypeptide(L)'
;MGSAKKSSNQARQARIAEMRRAEEARERRNRVLTIAVSAVVVAGLVVGGVFLVRSQSDDSSSGTASDGKTSGKFVTGEDGVRTWEGNLGRNHVTEKVSYPAEPPVGGDHNQVWMNCDGDVYTKPLNNENAVHSLEHGAVWVTYTDKAPEADVEELAEKVKKTPYSLMSPNDEQQDPIMLTAWGHQRTVTGADDPNVDEFFEKFVQGEQTPEPGAACTNGLSQ
;
A
#
# COMPACT_ATOMS: atom_id res chain seq x y z
N MET A 1 43.04 -37.90 76.44
CA MET A 1 41.75 -37.85 75.71
C MET A 1 41.83 -36.83 74.58
N GLY A 2 42.12 -37.22 73.33
CA GLY A 2 42.31 -36.24 72.24
C GLY A 2 42.30 -36.77 70.80
N SER A 3 42.36 -38.09 70.60
CA SER A 3 42.49 -38.68 69.26
C SER A 3 41.15 -38.81 68.51
N ALA A 4 40.05 -39.13 69.19
CA ALA A 4 38.73 -39.32 68.55
C ALA A 4 38.13 -38.04 67.96
N LYS A 5 38.37 -36.87 68.57
CA LYS A 5 37.87 -35.57 68.07
C LYS A 5 38.54 -35.15 66.74
N LYS A 6 39.83 -35.45 66.55
CA LYS A 6 40.56 -35.11 65.30
C LYS A 6 40.05 -35.90 64.08
N SER A 7 39.77 -37.20 64.26
CA SER A 7 39.23 -38.05 63.20
C SER A 7 37.82 -37.61 62.74
N SER A 8 36.95 -37.22 63.70
CA SER A 8 35.59 -36.73 63.40
C SER A 8 35.56 -35.42 62.58
N ASN A 9 36.51 -34.51 62.82
CA ASN A 9 36.60 -33.24 62.11
C ASN A 9 37.11 -33.40 60.67
N GLN A 10 38.05 -34.32 60.44
CA GLN A 10 38.55 -34.64 59.09
C GLN A 10 37.47 -35.31 58.23
N ALA A 11 36.69 -36.23 58.80
CA ALA A 11 35.55 -36.85 58.11
C ALA A 11 34.46 -35.83 57.75
N ARG A 12 34.19 -34.86 58.62
CA ARG A 12 33.24 -33.77 58.36
C ARG A 12 33.74 -32.83 57.25
N GLN A 13 35.03 -32.48 57.25
CA GLN A 13 35.62 -31.66 56.20
C GLN A 13 35.64 -32.35 54.84
N ALA A 14 35.91 -33.66 54.79
CA ALA A 14 35.86 -34.44 53.56
C ALA A 14 34.45 -34.46 52.95
N ARG A 15 33.41 -34.67 53.76
CA ARG A 15 32.01 -34.61 53.30
C ARG A 15 31.59 -33.21 52.82
N ILE A 16 32.03 -32.15 53.49
CA ILE A 16 31.75 -30.77 53.06
C ILE A 16 32.47 -30.46 51.73
N ALA A 17 33.71 -30.93 51.54
CA ALA A 17 34.44 -30.75 50.30
C ALA A 17 33.80 -31.54 49.14
N GLU A 18 33.29 -32.75 49.40
CA GLU A 18 32.56 -33.57 48.43
C GLU A 18 31.23 -32.92 48.03
N MET A 19 30.44 -32.42 49.00
CA MET A 19 29.21 -31.67 48.73
C MET A 19 29.47 -30.40 47.92
N ARG A 20 30.51 -29.63 48.25
CA ARG A 20 30.89 -28.43 47.48
C ARG A 20 31.30 -28.76 46.04
N ARG A 21 32.08 -29.83 45.82
CA ARG A 21 32.42 -30.29 44.46
C ARG A 21 31.19 -30.76 43.68
N ALA A 22 30.24 -31.41 44.35
CA ALA A 22 28.99 -31.84 43.73
C ALA A 22 28.09 -30.63 43.36
N GLU A 23 28.04 -29.60 44.21
CA GLU A 23 27.35 -28.33 43.92
C GLU A 23 28.02 -27.57 42.78
N GLU A 24 29.34 -27.39 42.80
CA GLU A 24 30.09 -26.74 41.73
C GLU A 24 29.93 -27.46 40.38
N ALA A 25 29.89 -28.81 40.39
CA ALA A 25 29.65 -29.59 39.19
C ALA A 25 28.22 -29.41 38.65
N ARG A 26 27.21 -29.30 39.53
CA ARG A 26 25.81 -29.01 39.16
C ARG A 26 25.65 -27.59 38.64
N GLU A 27 26.28 -26.61 39.29
CA GLU A 27 26.24 -25.21 38.89
C GLU A 27 26.91 -25.01 37.52
N ARG A 28 28.07 -25.64 37.29
CA ARG A 28 28.72 -25.63 35.98
C ARG A 28 27.85 -26.27 34.90
N ARG A 29 27.23 -27.42 35.18
CA ARG A 29 26.30 -28.08 34.24
C ARG A 29 25.07 -27.22 33.95
N ASN A 30 24.45 -26.63 34.96
CA ASN A 30 23.28 -25.77 34.79
C ASN A 30 23.65 -24.49 34.05
N ARG A 31 24.81 -23.88 34.33
CA ARG A 31 25.30 -22.70 33.59
C ARG A 31 25.55 -23.01 32.12
N VAL A 32 26.17 -24.15 31.81
CA VAL A 32 26.39 -24.59 30.42
C VAL A 32 25.06 -24.85 29.72
N LEU A 33 24.11 -25.53 30.38
CA LEU A 33 22.77 -25.78 29.84
C LEU A 33 22.01 -24.48 29.58
N THR A 34 22.02 -23.53 30.52
CA THR A 34 21.37 -22.22 30.33
C THR A 34 21.97 -21.47 29.15
N ILE A 35 23.29 -21.40 29.03
CA ILE A 35 23.95 -20.73 27.90
C ILE A 35 23.60 -21.41 26.57
N ALA A 36 23.58 -22.75 26.53
CA ALA A 36 23.22 -23.50 25.33
C ALA A 36 21.76 -23.25 24.91
N VAL A 37 20.82 -23.26 25.85
CA VAL A 37 19.40 -22.97 25.57
C VAL A 37 19.23 -21.53 25.08
N SER A 38 19.87 -20.56 25.72
CA SER A 38 19.83 -19.15 25.30
C SER A 38 20.37 -18.96 23.88
N ALA A 39 21.49 -19.62 23.54
CA ALA A 39 22.10 -19.53 22.22
C ALA A 39 21.17 -20.12 21.13
N VAL A 40 20.48 -21.22 21.41
CA VAL A 40 19.51 -21.83 20.47
C VAL A 40 18.31 -20.92 20.24
N VAL A 41 17.76 -20.30 21.29
CA VAL A 41 16.63 -19.36 21.16
C VAL A 41 17.02 -18.14 20.32
N VAL A 42 18.19 -17.53 20.59
CA VAL A 42 18.67 -16.38 19.82
C VAL A 42 18.93 -16.77 18.36
N ALA A 43 19.56 -17.92 18.11
CA ALA A 43 19.77 -18.40 16.75
C ALA A 43 18.43 -18.66 16.02
N GLY A 44 17.44 -19.23 16.71
CA GLY A 44 16.10 -19.43 16.16
C GLY A 44 15.38 -18.12 15.81
N LEU A 45 15.49 -17.09 16.66
CA LEU A 45 14.92 -15.75 16.39
C LEU A 45 15.63 -15.04 15.23
N VAL A 46 16.95 -15.17 15.11
CA VAL A 46 17.71 -14.59 14.00
C VAL A 46 17.38 -15.30 12.69
N VAL A 47 17.35 -16.63 12.67
CA VAL A 47 16.99 -17.40 11.47
C VAL A 47 15.53 -17.15 11.08
N GLY A 48 14.60 -17.14 12.04
CA GLY A 48 13.19 -16.84 11.81
C GLY A 48 12.96 -15.41 11.33
N GLY A 49 13.65 -14.43 11.92
CA GLY A 49 13.59 -13.03 11.50
C GLY A 49 14.17 -12.81 10.09
N VAL A 50 15.31 -13.43 9.78
CA VAL A 50 15.92 -13.37 8.44
C VAL A 50 15.05 -14.08 7.41
N PHE A 51 14.41 -15.21 7.75
CA PHE A 51 13.48 -15.90 6.87
C PHE A 51 12.21 -15.07 6.61
N LEU A 52 11.65 -14.42 7.63
CA LEU A 52 10.50 -13.52 7.46
C LEU A 52 10.84 -12.30 6.61
N VAL A 53 12.02 -11.69 6.81
CA VAL A 53 12.47 -10.57 5.98
C VAL A 53 12.73 -11.03 4.54
N ARG A 54 13.38 -12.18 4.33
CA ARG A 54 13.63 -12.72 2.98
C ARG A 54 12.36 -13.16 2.26
N SER A 55 11.41 -13.78 2.97
CA SER A 55 10.08 -14.13 2.41
C SER A 55 9.25 -12.90 2.06
N GLN A 56 9.62 -11.71 2.53
CA GLN A 56 9.06 -10.43 2.09
C GLN A 56 9.90 -9.72 1.01
N SER A 57 11.14 -10.18 0.76
CA SER A 57 12.11 -9.51 -0.11
C SER A 57 12.35 -10.23 -1.44
N ASP A 58 11.74 -11.39 -1.68
CA ASP A 58 11.98 -12.21 -2.89
C ASP A 58 11.27 -11.68 -4.16
N ASP A 59 10.57 -10.55 -4.11
CA ASP A 59 10.00 -9.86 -5.29
C ASP A 59 10.79 -8.59 -5.67
N SER A 60 12.12 -8.65 -5.66
CA SER A 60 12.93 -7.49 -6.06
C SER A 60 14.05 -7.85 -7.03
N SER A 61 13.67 -8.02 -8.29
CA SER A 61 14.62 -8.01 -9.42
C SER A 61 13.97 -7.67 -10.77
N SER A 62 13.48 -6.44 -10.93
CA SER A 62 13.58 -5.60 -12.15
C SER A 62 12.57 -4.46 -12.04
N GLY A 63 13.01 -3.22 -12.31
CA GLY A 63 12.14 -2.05 -12.29
C GLY A 63 10.85 -2.24 -13.11
N THR A 64 9.74 -1.79 -12.54
CA THR A 64 8.35 -2.04 -12.97
C THR A 64 7.87 -3.43 -12.60
N ALA A 65 6.95 -3.52 -11.64
CA ALA A 65 6.15 -4.72 -11.47
C ALA A 65 5.32 -4.94 -12.75
N SER A 66 5.78 -5.82 -13.63
CA SER A 66 4.97 -6.29 -14.74
C SER A 66 4.01 -7.37 -14.22
N ASP A 67 2.72 -7.05 -14.35
CA ASP A 67 1.63 -7.93 -14.75
C ASP A 67 1.27 -9.10 -13.84
N GLY A 68 0.66 -8.75 -12.69
CA GLY A 68 -0.10 -9.69 -11.89
C GLY A 68 -1.61 -9.71 -12.14
N LYS A 69 -2.27 -8.58 -12.48
CA LYS A 69 -3.76 -8.52 -12.39
C LYS A 69 -4.48 -7.68 -13.44
N THR A 70 -3.96 -6.56 -13.93
CA THR A 70 -4.73 -5.73 -14.87
C THR A 70 -4.60 -6.25 -16.30
N SER A 71 -5.71 -6.67 -16.91
CA SER A 71 -5.76 -7.13 -18.31
C SER A 71 -7.10 -6.73 -18.90
N GLY A 72 -7.13 -6.42 -20.20
CA GLY A 72 -8.37 -5.99 -20.84
C GLY A 72 -8.14 -4.96 -21.91
N LYS A 73 -9.24 -4.32 -22.32
CA LYS A 73 -9.25 -3.25 -23.32
C LYS A 73 -10.44 -2.35 -23.08
N PHE A 74 -10.40 -1.15 -23.65
CA PHE A 74 -11.58 -0.32 -23.71
C PHE A 74 -12.57 -0.77 -24.79
N VAL A 75 -13.85 -0.68 -24.46
CA VAL A 75 -14.96 -0.69 -25.40
C VAL A 75 -15.72 0.62 -25.24
N THR A 76 -15.95 1.30 -26.35
CA THR A 76 -16.66 2.59 -26.38
C THR A 76 -18.15 2.34 -26.53
N GLY A 77 -18.94 2.81 -25.56
CA GLY A 77 -20.41 2.79 -25.63
C GLY A 77 -20.96 3.81 -26.64
N GLU A 78 -22.24 3.70 -26.95
CA GLU A 78 -22.96 4.67 -27.80
C GLU A 78 -23.01 6.07 -27.16
N ASP A 79 -22.95 6.13 -25.84
CA ASP A 79 -22.82 7.37 -25.09
C ASP A 79 -21.45 8.03 -25.25
N GLY A 80 -20.45 7.33 -25.79
CA GLY A 80 -19.05 7.77 -25.92
C GLY A 80 -18.18 7.47 -24.70
N VAL A 81 -18.74 6.86 -23.64
CA VAL A 81 -17.95 6.43 -22.49
C VAL A 81 -17.16 5.17 -22.86
N ARG A 82 -15.85 5.21 -22.60
CA ARG A 82 -14.96 4.07 -22.75
C ARG A 82 -15.01 3.25 -21.46
N THR A 83 -15.51 2.03 -21.55
CA THR A 83 -15.59 1.09 -20.43
C THR A 83 -14.49 0.05 -20.56
N TRP A 84 -13.79 -0.23 -19.47
CA TRP A 84 -12.76 -1.26 -19.43
C TRP A 84 -13.40 -2.65 -19.37
N GLU A 85 -13.21 -3.45 -20.42
CA GLU A 85 -13.57 -4.86 -20.44
C GLU A 85 -12.35 -5.72 -20.11
N GLY A 86 -12.36 -6.28 -18.91
CA GLY A 86 -11.32 -7.17 -18.42
C GLY A 86 -11.20 -7.16 -16.90
N ASN A 87 -10.03 -7.55 -16.40
CA ASN A 87 -9.73 -7.50 -14.98
C ASN A 87 -9.00 -6.21 -14.65
N LEU A 88 -9.47 -5.47 -13.64
CA LEU A 88 -8.72 -4.43 -12.97
C LEU A 88 -8.26 -5.01 -11.62
N GLY A 89 -6.96 -4.99 -11.38
CA GLY A 89 -6.40 -5.29 -10.07
C GLY A 89 -7.02 -4.41 -8.97
N ARG A 90 -6.89 -4.87 -7.71
CA ARG A 90 -7.42 -4.19 -6.50
C ARG A 90 -6.50 -4.38 -5.30
N ASN A 91 -5.27 -4.82 -5.53
CA ASN A 91 -4.32 -4.99 -4.43
C ASN A 91 -3.70 -3.64 -4.09
N HIS A 92 -3.57 -3.39 -2.80
CA HIS A 92 -2.72 -2.30 -2.31
C HIS A 92 -1.26 -2.71 -2.42
N VAL A 93 -0.47 -1.89 -3.13
CA VAL A 93 0.95 -2.09 -3.36
C VAL A 93 1.74 -0.86 -2.94
N THR A 94 3.03 -1.03 -2.66
CA THR A 94 3.94 0.07 -2.32
C THR A 94 4.88 0.46 -3.47
N GLU A 95 4.88 -0.35 -4.53
CA GLU A 95 5.73 -0.18 -5.71
C GLU A 95 5.02 0.53 -6.85
N LYS A 96 5.78 0.90 -7.89
CA LYS A 96 5.21 1.50 -9.11
C LYS A 96 4.46 0.47 -9.92
N VAL A 97 3.31 0.88 -10.46
CA VAL A 97 2.43 0.05 -11.28
C VAL A 97 2.46 0.53 -12.73
N SER A 98 2.60 -0.40 -13.66
CA SER A 98 2.39 -0.12 -15.08
C SER A 98 0.91 -0.28 -15.41
N TYR A 99 0.28 0.79 -15.90
CA TYR A 99 -1.11 0.78 -16.31
C TYR A 99 -1.22 0.73 -17.84
N PRO A 100 -2.20 -0.03 -18.39
CA PRO A 100 -2.42 -0.08 -19.83
C PRO A 100 -3.18 1.14 -20.38
N ALA A 101 -3.65 2.03 -19.51
CA ALA A 101 -4.44 3.22 -19.82
C ALA A 101 -3.80 4.46 -19.18
N GLU A 102 -3.88 5.59 -19.88
CA GLU A 102 -3.37 6.89 -19.42
C GLU A 102 -4.44 7.99 -19.68
N PRO A 103 -5.06 8.57 -18.65
CA PRO A 103 -4.92 8.24 -17.23
C PRO A 103 -5.38 6.80 -16.90
N PRO A 104 -4.84 6.18 -15.84
CA PRO A 104 -5.30 4.88 -15.38
C PRO A 104 -6.75 4.89 -14.89
N VAL A 105 -7.52 3.86 -15.28
CA VAL A 105 -8.93 3.68 -14.87
C VAL A 105 -9.11 2.74 -13.68
N GLY A 106 -8.03 2.25 -13.07
CA GLY A 106 -8.10 1.20 -12.05
C GLY A 106 -6.91 0.27 -12.12
N GLY A 107 -6.83 -0.66 -11.19
CA GLY A 107 -5.72 -1.60 -11.07
C GLY A 107 -5.18 -1.68 -9.65
N ASP A 108 -4.13 -2.47 -9.47
CA ASP A 108 -3.37 -2.47 -8.23
C ASP A 108 -2.79 -1.05 -8.02
N HIS A 109 -2.83 -0.55 -6.79
CA HIS A 109 -2.62 0.87 -6.51
C HIS A 109 -2.10 1.10 -5.08
N ASN A 110 -1.78 2.34 -4.70
CA ASN A 110 -1.13 2.61 -3.42
C ASN A 110 -2.11 2.45 -2.25
N GLN A 111 -1.68 2.02 -1.06
CA GLN A 111 -2.56 1.98 0.12
C GLN A 111 -3.13 3.36 0.53
N VAL A 112 -2.45 4.45 0.19
CA VAL A 112 -2.85 5.79 0.57
C VAL A 112 -3.49 6.50 -0.63
N TRP A 113 -4.70 7.03 -0.46
CA TRP A 113 -5.38 7.82 -1.49
C TRP A 113 -4.90 9.28 -1.55
N MET A 114 -5.13 9.94 -2.68
CA MET A 114 -5.19 11.40 -2.72
C MET A 114 -6.52 11.88 -2.16
N ASN A 115 -6.54 12.99 -1.43
CA ASN A 115 -7.81 13.64 -1.10
C ASN A 115 -8.63 13.85 -2.41
N CYS A 116 -9.91 13.55 -2.32
CA CYS A 116 -10.80 13.48 -3.47
C CYS A 116 -12.19 14.00 -3.16
N ASP A 117 -12.32 14.95 -2.24
CA ASP A 117 -13.60 15.49 -1.82
C ASP A 117 -13.77 16.94 -2.30
N GLY A 118 -13.53 17.14 -3.60
CA GLY A 118 -13.50 18.43 -4.27
C GLY A 118 -12.10 19.06 -4.34
N ASP A 119 -11.07 18.22 -4.40
CA ASP A 119 -9.67 18.65 -4.36
C ASP A 119 -9.13 19.01 -5.74
N VAL A 120 -8.57 20.22 -5.88
CA VAL A 120 -7.92 20.67 -7.12
C VAL A 120 -6.42 20.82 -6.88
N TYR A 121 -5.64 20.05 -7.63
CA TYR A 121 -4.18 19.98 -7.54
C TYR A 121 -3.51 20.77 -8.65
N THR A 122 -2.38 21.42 -8.34
CA THR A 122 -1.64 22.27 -9.29
C THR A 122 -0.44 21.57 -9.94
N LYS A 123 -0.13 20.34 -9.53
CA LYS A 123 0.89 19.49 -10.13
C LYS A 123 0.30 18.11 -10.45
N PRO A 124 0.91 17.36 -11.39
CA PRO A 124 0.53 15.98 -11.64
C PRO A 124 0.54 15.13 -10.37
N LEU A 125 -0.36 14.16 -10.32
CA LEU A 125 -0.49 13.22 -9.22
C LEU A 125 0.29 11.94 -9.51
N ASN A 126 0.67 11.22 -8.45
CA ASN A 126 1.09 9.84 -8.60
C ASN A 126 -0.13 8.99 -8.95
N ASN A 127 -0.06 8.27 -10.07
CA ASN A 127 -1.15 7.46 -10.59
C ASN A 127 -1.69 6.45 -9.56
N GLU A 128 -0.82 5.78 -8.80
CA GLU A 128 -1.24 4.80 -7.79
C GLU A 128 -2.03 5.42 -6.63
N ASN A 129 -1.80 6.69 -6.29
CA ASN A 129 -2.57 7.36 -5.25
C ASN A 129 -3.92 7.87 -5.80
N ALA A 130 -3.95 8.35 -7.05
CA ALA A 130 -5.18 8.77 -7.71
C ALA A 130 -6.11 7.58 -8.02
N VAL A 131 -5.56 6.42 -8.41
CA VAL A 131 -6.35 5.20 -8.64
C VAL A 131 -7.05 4.73 -7.36
N HIS A 132 -6.42 4.86 -6.19
CA HIS A 132 -7.10 4.59 -4.92
C HIS A 132 -8.31 5.50 -4.73
N SER A 133 -8.17 6.80 -5.04
CA SER A 133 -9.31 7.74 -5.00
C SER A 133 -10.44 7.31 -5.94
N LEU A 134 -10.13 6.72 -7.11
CA LEU A 134 -11.13 6.12 -7.98
C LEU A 134 -11.80 4.89 -7.33
N GLU A 135 -11.06 4.07 -6.59
CA GLU A 135 -11.61 2.93 -5.85
C GLU A 135 -12.66 3.38 -4.82
N HIS A 136 -12.42 4.53 -4.19
CA HIS A 136 -13.33 5.19 -3.25
C HIS A 136 -14.54 5.86 -3.93
N GLY A 137 -14.60 5.88 -5.26
CA GLY A 137 -15.73 6.41 -6.01
C GLY A 137 -15.57 7.83 -6.51
N ALA A 138 -14.34 8.34 -6.52
CA ALA A 138 -14.06 9.64 -7.08
C ALA A 138 -14.11 9.66 -8.61
N VAL A 139 -14.50 10.81 -9.15
CA VAL A 139 -14.20 11.18 -10.54
C VAL A 139 -12.94 12.04 -10.57
N TRP A 140 -11.94 11.60 -11.33
CA TRP A 140 -10.70 12.33 -11.58
C TRP A 140 -10.76 13.07 -12.92
N VAL A 141 -10.72 14.40 -12.84
CA VAL A 141 -10.59 15.28 -14.00
C VAL A 141 -9.11 15.54 -14.27
N THR A 142 -8.65 15.25 -15.48
CA THR A 142 -7.28 15.49 -15.88
C THR A 142 -7.20 16.33 -17.14
N TYR A 143 -6.18 17.17 -17.23
CA TYR A 143 -6.00 18.10 -18.35
C TYR A 143 -4.54 18.27 -18.76
N THR A 144 -4.33 18.62 -20.04
CA THR A 144 -3.02 19.01 -20.60
C THR A 144 -2.95 20.52 -20.81
N ASP A 145 -1.77 21.01 -21.20
CA ASP A 145 -1.55 22.39 -21.66
C ASP A 145 -2.35 22.79 -22.92
N LYS A 146 -2.96 21.83 -23.62
CA LYS A 146 -3.84 22.07 -24.77
C LYS A 146 -5.25 22.45 -24.36
N ALA A 147 -5.65 22.21 -23.11
CA ALA A 147 -6.96 22.59 -22.62
C ALA A 147 -7.04 24.13 -22.49
N PRO A 148 -8.12 24.78 -22.95
CA PRO A 148 -8.30 26.20 -22.72
C PRO A 148 -8.32 26.52 -21.22
N GLU A 149 -7.60 27.57 -20.81
CA GLU A 149 -7.50 27.97 -19.39
C GLU A 149 -8.87 28.21 -18.75
N ALA A 150 -9.81 28.81 -19.49
CA ALA A 150 -11.17 29.03 -19.02
C ALA A 150 -11.92 27.71 -18.71
N ASP A 151 -11.73 26.66 -19.52
CA ASP A 151 -12.33 25.34 -19.27
C ASP A 151 -11.73 24.70 -18.02
N VAL A 152 -10.41 24.83 -17.85
CA VAL A 152 -9.69 24.32 -16.67
C VAL A 152 -10.20 25.00 -15.40
N GLU A 153 -10.38 26.33 -15.43
CA GLU A 153 -10.91 27.09 -14.29
C GLU A 153 -12.36 26.69 -13.96
N GLU A 154 -13.22 26.54 -14.97
CA GLU A 154 -14.62 26.17 -14.76
C GLU A 154 -14.77 24.74 -14.22
N LEU A 155 -14.00 23.78 -14.75
CA LEU A 155 -13.95 22.42 -14.23
C LEU A 155 -13.40 22.37 -12.80
N ALA A 156 -12.40 23.20 -12.49
CA ALA A 156 -11.88 23.31 -11.12
C ALA A 156 -12.96 23.80 -10.14
N GLU A 157 -13.77 24.78 -10.55
CA GLU A 157 -14.91 25.26 -9.74
C GLU A 157 -16.01 24.21 -9.59
N LYS A 158 -16.24 23.38 -10.61
CA LYS A 158 -17.15 22.23 -10.52
C LYS A 158 -16.65 21.18 -9.53
N VAL A 159 -15.37 20.81 -9.63
CA VAL A 159 -14.73 19.83 -8.74
C VAL A 159 -14.80 20.29 -7.29
N LYS A 160 -14.42 21.53 -6.98
CA LYS A 160 -14.50 22.09 -5.61
C LYS A 160 -15.89 22.03 -4.97
N LYS A 161 -16.95 21.97 -5.77
CA LYS A 161 -18.35 21.92 -5.31
C LYS A 161 -18.92 20.50 -5.32
N THR A 162 -18.17 19.53 -5.83
CA THR A 162 -18.63 18.16 -6.02
C THR A 162 -17.81 17.22 -5.12
N PRO A 163 -18.42 16.68 -4.05
CA PRO A 163 -17.82 15.61 -3.26
C PRO A 163 -17.40 14.43 -4.15
N TYR A 164 -16.42 13.65 -3.69
CA TYR A 164 -15.91 12.51 -4.48
C TYR A 164 -15.47 12.93 -5.90
N SER A 165 -14.71 14.01 -5.98
CA SER A 165 -14.03 14.41 -7.20
C SER A 165 -12.68 15.04 -6.90
N LEU A 166 -11.77 14.92 -7.87
CA LEU A 166 -10.46 15.54 -7.83
C LEU A 166 -10.01 15.99 -9.22
N MET A 167 -9.09 16.94 -9.27
CA MET A 167 -8.55 17.47 -10.52
C MET A 167 -7.04 17.66 -10.48
N SER A 168 -6.34 17.32 -11.56
CA SER A 168 -4.90 17.60 -11.68
C SER A 168 -4.43 17.70 -13.13
N PRO A 169 -3.31 18.39 -13.42
CA PRO A 169 -2.62 18.26 -14.69
C PRO A 169 -2.18 16.82 -14.96
N ASN A 170 -2.16 16.42 -16.23
CA ASN A 170 -1.55 15.19 -16.71
C ASN A 170 -1.13 15.37 -18.18
N ASP A 171 0.13 15.71 -18.42
CA ASP A 171 0.65 15.97 -19.78
C ASP A 171 0.86 14.70 -20.62
N GLU A 172 0.80 13.51 -20.01
CA GLU A 172 1.00 12.23 -20.70
C GLU A 172 -0.30 11.71 -21.36
N GLN A 173 -1.46 12.24 -20.97
CA GLN A 173 -2.73 11.86 -21.57
C GLN A 173 -2.86 12.37 -23.02
N GLN A 174 -3.65 11.66 -23.83
CA GLN A 174 -3.76 11.98 -25.25
C GLN A 174 -4.64 13.20 -25.54
N ASP A 175 -5.78 13.31 -24.85
CA ASP A 175 -6.79 14.32 -25.13
C ASP A 175 -6.70 15.52 -24.17
N PRO A 176 -7.16 16.73 -24.57
CA PRO A 176 -7.01 17.92 -23.74
C PRO A 176 -7.62 17.81 -22.34
N ILE A 177 -8.81 17.21 -22.24
CA ILE A 177 -9.56 17.04 -20.98
C ILE A 177 -10.17 15.64 -20.95
N MET A 178 -9.90 14.91 -19.86
CA MET A 178 -10.41 13.56 -19.65
C MET A 178 -11.04 13.43 -18.27
N LEU A 179 -12.14 12.68 -18.21
CA LEU A 179 -12.87 12.33 -17.00
C LEU A 179 -12.68 10.84 -16.75
N THR A 180 -12.22 10.48 -15.56
CA THR A 180 -11.89 9.10 -15.22
C THR A 180 -12.59 8.69 -13.94
N ALA A 181 -13.25 7.54 -13.97
CA ALA A 181 -13.80 6.83 -12.82
C ALA A 181 -13.31 5.38 -12.85
N TRP A 182 -13.51 4.62 -11.77
CA TRP A 182 -13.08 3.23 -11.76
C TRP A 182 -13.70 2.43 -12.92
N GLY A 183 -12.87 1.95 -13.85
CA GLY A 183 -13.25 1.19 -15.04
C GLY A 183 -13.86 2.00 -16.18
N HIS A 184 -14.00 3.33 -16.04
CA HIS A 184 -14.68 4.17 -17.03
C HIS A 184 -13.91 5.44 -17.31
N GLN A 185 -13.89 5.84 -18.57
CA GLN A 185 -13.21 7.04 -19.00
C GLN A 185 -13.97 7.74 -20.13
N ARG A 186 -13.91 9.06 -20.14
CA ARG A 186 -14.49 9.88 -21.20
C ARG A 186 -13.58 11.04 -21.53
N THR A 187 -13.41 11.31 -22.82
CA THR A 187 -12.87 12.58 -23.31
C THR A 187 -14.00 13.56 -23.52
N VAL A 188 -13.80 14.82 -23.11
CA VAL A 188 -14.76 15.92 -23.29
C VAL A 188 -14.12 17.07 -24.05
N THR A 189 -14.94 17.90 -24.70
CA THR A 189 -14.42 19.00 -25.54
C THR A 189 -14.11 20.27 -24.77
N GLY A 190 -14.64 20.43 -23.56
CA GLY A 190 -14.54 21.65 -22.74
C GLY A 190 -15.35 21.51 -21.45
N ALA A 191 -15.43 22.59 -20.67
CA ALA A 191 -16.20 22.61 -19.42
C ALA A 191 -17.72 22.63 -19.65
N ASP A 192 -18.16 23.17 -20.79
CA ASP A 192 -19.56 23.29 -21.19
C ASP A 192 -20.10 22.06 -21.94
N ASP A 193 -19.25 21.05 -22.18
CA ASP A 193 -19.65 19.78 -22.78
C ASP A 193 -20.71 19.11 -21.87
N PRO A 194 -21.94 18.86 -22.36
CA PRO A 194 -23.03 18.32 -21.53
C PRO A 194 -22.67 16.97 -20.90
N ASN A 195 -21.73 16.24 -21.49
CA ASN A 195 -21.30 14.97 -20.94
C ASN A 195 -20.45 15.09 -19.67
N VAL A 196 -19.97 16.28 -19.33
CA VAL A 196 -19.29 16.53 -18.04
C VAL A 196 -20.27 16.29 -16.91
N ASP A 197 -21.45 16.90 -16.97
CA ASP A 197 -22.49 16.72 -15.95
C ASP A 197 -22.98 15.27 -15.93
N GLU A 198 -23.28 14.69 -17.10
CA GLU A 198 -23.74 13.29 -17.19
C GLU A 198 -22.72 12.30 -16.61
N PHE A 199 -21.42 12.52 -16.84
CA PHE A 199 -20.37 11.65 -16.31
C PHE A 199 -20.27 11.77 -14.78
N PHE A 200 -20.29 13.00 -14.24
CA PHE A 200 -20.25 13.20 -12.79
C PHE A 200 -21.49 12.60 -12.12
N GLU A 201 -22.69 12.85 -12.64
CA GLU A 201 -23.94 12.31 -12.09
C GLU A 201 -23.95 10.77 -12.06
N LYS A 202 -23.38 10.13 -13.09
CA LYS A 202 -23.37 8.68 -13.21
C LYS A 202 -22.28 8.01 -12.37
N PHE A 203 -21.08 8.60 -12.35
CA PHE A 203 -19.89 7.90 -11.87
C PHE A 203 -19.37 8.38 -10.52
N VAL A 204 -19.70 9.58 -10.07
CA VAL A 204 -19.43 9.96 -8.68
C VAL A 204 -20.21 9.00 -7.78
N GLN A 205 -19.49 8.22 -6.97
CA GLN A 205 -20.11 7.26 -6.06
C GLN A 205 -21.05 6.23 -6.75
N GLY A 206 -20.83 5.99 -8.04
CA GLY A 206 -21.69 5.14 -8.87
C GLY A 206 -21.53 3.63 -8.59
N GLU A 207 -22.37 2.82 -9.23
CA GLU A 207 -22.43 1.36 -9.01
C GLU A 207 -21.13 0.62 -9.38
N GLN A 208 -20.30 1.21 -10.25
CA GLN A 208 -18.99 0.68 -10.65
C GLN A 208 -17.93 0.78 -9.54
N THR A 209 -18.16 1.66 -8.55
CA THR A 209 -17.19 1.95 -7.51
C THR A 209 -16.94 0.71 -6.65
N PRO A 210 -15.68 0.27 -6.51
CA PRO A 210 -15.39 -0.92 -5.70
C PRO A 210 -15.57 -0.72 -4.20
N GLU A 211 -15.34 0.49 -3.67
CA GLU A 211 -15.52 0.84 -2.25
C GLU A 211 -16.36 2.12 -2.07
N PRO A 212 -17.66 2.09 -2.41
CA PRO A 212 -18.50 3.27 -2.40
C PRO A 212 -18.67 3.80 -0.98
N GLY A 213 -18.38 5.09 -0.79
CA GLY A 213 -18.56 5.78 0.48
C GLY A 213 -17.34 5.69 1.40
N ALA A 214 -16.24 5.09 0.91
CA ALA A 214 -14.95 5.17 1.57
C ALA A 214 -14.48 6.63 1.70
N ALA A 215 -13.53 6.87 2.58
CA ALA A 215 -13.11 8.23 2.91
C ALA A 215 -12.35 8.86 1.74
N CYS A 216 -12.83 10.00 1.24
CA CYS A 216 -12.09 10.83 0.27
C CYS A 216 -11.28 11.96 0.94
N THR A 217 -11.12 11.94 2.26
CA THR A 217 -10.37 12.94 3.04
C THR A 217 -9.39 12.28 3.99
N ASN A 218 -8.42 13.03 4.53
CA ASN A 218 -7.33 12.53 5.38
C ASN A 218 -6.34 11.59 4.66
N GLY A 219 -6.31 11.63 3.32
CA GLY A 219 -5.27 11.05 2.49
C GLY A 219 -4.13 12.04 2.24
N LEU A 220 -3.48 11.92 1.09
CA LEU A 220 -2.43 12.83 0.65
C LEU A 220 -3.01 14.13 0.10
N SER A 221 -2.27 15.23 0.32
CA SER A 221 -2.51 16.54 -0.28
C SER A 221 -1.21 17.04 -0.95
N GLN A 222 -1.30 18.11 -1.75
CA GLN A 222 -0.13 18.86 -2.24
C GLN A 222 0.21 20.06 -1.36
#